data_AF-A0A1M6GN64-F1
#
_entry.id   AF-A0A1M6GN64-F1
#
_cell.length_a   1.000
_cell.length_b   1.000
_cell.length_c   1.000
_cell.angle_alpha   90.00
_cell.angle_beta   90.00
_cell.angle_gamma   90.00
#
_symmetry.space_group_name_H-M   'P 1'
#
loop_
_entity.id
_entity.type
_entity.pdbx_description
1 polymer ?
#
loop_
_entity_poly.entity_id
_entity_poly.type
_entity_poly.pdbx_seq_one_letter_code
_entity_poly.pdbx_strand_id
1 'polypeptide(L)'
;MKAIGKNVTVFDVYDRAKSGPKMNEKDWDFKLIPQTARKLKDKYGIKMDKKTIIPEDKELIDKLFKAGLEMLVECGIYCMDTGRVIKYTKDEVLHAIKAAPNHFTYGEGREAINVVPRSYDSSKAPVIQGGPTGSPCSEELFLAIHQSYAQERIIDTIVDGVLQTVMGKDPSPGSPWEIMAVRSEALQVREAQLRAGRKGMGT
;
A
#
# COMPACT_ATOMS: atom_id res chain seq x y z
N MET A 1 0.24 18.70 -28.82
CA MET A 1 1.29 18.99 -27.82
C MET A 1 1.62 17.71 -27.09
N LYS A 2 2.87 17.24 -27.09
CA LYS A 2 3.31 16.14 -26.21
C LYS A 2 3.23 16.69 -24.77
N ALA A 3 2.35 16.12 -23.96
CA ALA A 3 2.28 16.49 -22.56
C ALA A 3 3.63 16.19 -21.91
N ILE A 4 4.28 17.21 -21.35
CA ILE A 4 5.50 17.02 -20.57
C ILE A 4 5.09 16.24 -19.32
N GLY A 5 5.71 15.08 -19.08
CA GLY A 5 5.45 14.29 -17.88
C GLY A 5 5.68 15.16 -16.64
N LYS A 6 4.60 15.41 -15.90
CA LYS A 6 4.61 16.14 -14.63
C LYS A 6 4.34 15.16 -13.49
N ASN A 7 4.82 15.49 -12.29
CA ASN A 7 4.36 14.82 -11.08
C ASN A 7 2.86 15.05 -10.93
N VAL A 8 2.10 13.96 -10.87
CA VAL A 8 0.68 14.02 -10.56
C VAL A 8 0.54 14.04 -9.04
N THR A 9 -0.11 15.06 -8.52
CA THR A 9 -0.32 15.25 -7.08
C THR A 9 -1.72 14.81 -6.67
N VAL A 10 -1.98 14.74 -5.35
CA VAL A 10 -3.33 14.49 -4.83
C VAL A 10 -4.34 15.55 -5.29
N PHE A 11 -3.91 16.79 -5.51
CA PHE A 11 -4.77 17.87 -6.01
C PHE A 11 -5.18 17.64 -7.47
N ASP A 12 -4.24 17.23 -8.32
CA ASP A 12 -4.56 16.84 -9.70
C ASP A 12 -5.56 15.67 -9.74
N VAL A 13 -5.37 14.68 -8.84
CA VAL A 13 -6.27 13.53 -8.72
C VAL A 13 -7.66 13.97 -8.31
N TYR A 14 -7.78 14.88 -7.34
CA TYR A 14 -9.06 15.42 -6.89
C TYR A 14 -9.80 16.17 -8.00
N ASP A 15 -9.12 17.03 -8.77
CA ASP A 15 -9.73 17.76 -9.88
C ASP A 15 -10.17 16.82 -11.02
N ARG A 16 -9.38 15.79 -11.31
CA ARG A 16 -9.75 14.72 -12.26
C ARG A 16 -10.91 13.89 -11.75
N ALA A 17 -11.01 13.60 -10.46
CA ALA A 17 -12.13 12.86 -9.90
C ALA A 17 -13.47 13.61 -10.09
N LYS A 18 -13.45 14.95 -10.02
CA LYS A 18 -14.66 15.77 -10.27
C LYS A 18 -15.11 15.81 -11.73
N SER A 19 -14.15 15.80 -12.66
CA SER A 19 -14.38 16.09 -14.08
C SER A 19 -14.26 14.87 -15.01
N GLY A 20 -13.64 13.79 -14.53
CA GLY A 20 -13.38 12.57 -15.30
C GLY A 20 -14.64 11.87 -15.81
N PRO A 21 -14.54 10.97 -16.79
CA PRO A 21 -15.71 10.31 -17.37
C PRO A 21 -16.50 9.54 -16.30
N LYS A 22 -17.83 9.66 -16.35
CA LYS A 22 -18.73 8.90 -15.49
C LYS A 22 -18.64 7.41 -15.82
N MET A 23 -18.69 6.59 -14.79
CA MET A 23 -18.66 5.13 -14.90
C MET A 23 -19.55 4.56 -13.81
N ASN A 24 -20.34 3.54 -14.12
CA ASN A 24 -21.03 2.77 -13.09
C ASN A 24 -20.05 1.77 -12.46
N GLU A 25 -20.08 1.62 -11.14
CA GLU A 25 -19.21 0.68 -10.40
C GLU A 25 -19.30 -0.76 -10.93
N LYS A 26 -20.51 -1.26 -11.23
CA LYS A 26 -20.67 -2.61 -11.79
C LYS A 26 -20.07 -2.73 -13.18
N ASP A 27 -20.13 -1.67 -13.99
CA ASP A 27 -19.49 -1.66 -15.30
C ASP A 27 -17.96 -1.61 -15.17
N TRP A 28 -17.44 -0.90 -14.17
CA TRP A 28 -16.02 -0.91 -13.85
C TRP A 28 -15.55 -2.31 -13.45
N ASP A 29 -16.18 -2.91 -12.45
CA ASP A 29 -15.76 -4.17 -11.83
C ASP A 29 -15.99 -5.39 -12.73
N PHE A 30 -17.16 -5.46 -13.37
CA PHE A 30 -17.56 -6.67 -14.11
C PHE A 30 -17.37 -6.57 -15.62
N LYS A 31 -17.06 -5.38 -16.16
CA LYS A 31 -16.79 -5.21 -17.60
C LYS A 31 -15.39 -4.67 -17.85
N LEU A 32 -15.13 -3.41 -17.51
CA LEU A 32 -13.90 -2.74 -17.94
C LEU A 32 -12.65 -3.45 -17.44
N ILE A 33 -12.53 -3.67 -16.13
CA ILE A 33 -11.35 -4.31 -15.53
C ILE A 33 -11.10 -5.72 -16.09
N PRO A 34 -12.06 -6.68 -16.06
CA PRO A 34 -11.80 -8.03 -16.53
C PRO A 34 -11.60 -8.11 -18.05
N GLN A 35 -12.28 -7.28 -18.84
CA GLN A 35 -12.11 -7.26 -20.30
C GLN A 35 -10.75 -6.70 -20.70
N THR A 36 -10.32 -5.58 -20.11
CA THR A 36 -9.00 -5.00 -20.37
C THR A 36 -7.89 -5.94 -19.90
N ALA A 37 -8.02 -6.55 -18.72
CA ALA A 37 -7.06 -7.55 -18.24
C ALA A 37 -6.92 -8.75 -19.20
N ARG A 38 -8.04 -9.29 -19.69
CA ARG A 38 -8.04 -10.40 -20.68
C ARG A 38 -7.38 -9.96 -21.99
N LYS A 39 -7.81 -8.81 -22.53
CA LYS A 39 -7.25 -8.23 -23.76
C LYS A 39 -5.73 -8.05 -23.66
N LEU A 40 -5.23 -7.53 -22.55
CA LEU A 40 -3.78 -7.30 -22.36
C LEU A 40 -3.01 -8.59 -22.14
N LYS A 41 -3.58 -9.55 -21.40
CA LYS A 41 -3.00 -10.90 -21.28
C LYS A 41 -2.81 -11.53 -22.66
N ASP A 42 -3.83 -11.48 -23.52
CA ASP A 42 -3.78 -12.06 -24.87
C ASP A 42 -2.82 -11.27 -25.77
N LYS A 43 -2.88 -9.94 -25.75
CA LYS A 43 -2.00 -9.03 -26.52
C LYS A 43 -0.52 -9.28 -26.25
N TYR A 44 -0.14 -9.43 -24.97
CA TYR A 44 1.26 -9.64 -24.57
C TYR A 44 1.65 -11.13 -24.50
N GLY A 45 0.72 -12.04 -24.74
CA GLY A 45 0.96 -13.49 -24.69
C GLY A 45 1.38 -13.99 -23.31
N ILE A 46 0.83 -13.39 -22.24
CA ILE A 46 1.25 -13.69 -20.85
C ILE A 46 0.78 -15.09 -20.44
N LYS A 47 1.74 -15.96 -20.13
CA LYS A 47 1.52 -17.32 -19.62
C LYS A 47 2.42 -17.55 -18.41
N MET A 48 1.80 -17.70 -17.24
CA MET A 48 2.51 -18.05 -16.01
C MET A 48 2.50 -19.56 -15.83
N ASP A 49 3.65 -20.15 -15.49
CA ASP A 49 3.72 -21.54 -15.05
C ASP A 49 3.21 -21.66 -13.61
N LYS A 50 2.21 -22.50 -13.38
CA LYS A 50 1.60 -22.70 -12.06
C LYS A 50 2.55 -23.39 -11.06
N LYS A 51 3.61 -24.04 -11.54
CA LYS A 51 4.65 -24.64 -10.68
C LYS A 51 5.74 -23.64 -10.28
N THR A 52 5.81 -22.51 -10.97
CA THR A 52 6.84 -21.51 -10.79
C THR A 52 6.23 -20.26 -10.15
N ILE A 53 6.52 -20.05 -8.86
CA ILE A 53 5.98 -18.91 -8.11
C ILE A 53 6.69 -17.61 -8.52
N ILE A 54 8.00 -17.66 -8.74
CA ILE A 54 8.83 -16.49 -9.08
C ILE A 54 9.23 -16.62 -10.55
N PRO A 55 8.71 -15.79 -11.47
CA PRO A 55 9.14 -15.81 -12.86
C PRO A 55 10.57 -15.25 -12.99
N GLU A 56 11.43 -15.95 -13.74
CA GLU A 56 12.81 -15.51 -14.03
C GLU A 56 13.01 -15.18 -15.52
N ASP A 57 12.05 -15.53 -16.38
CA ASP A 57 12.07 -15.18 -17.81
C ASP A 57 11.92 -13.66 -17.98
N LYS A 58 13.01 -13.01 -18.41
CA LYS A 58 13.09 -11.56 -18.61
C LYS A 58 12.07 -11.06 -19.62
N GLU A 59 11.75 -11.83 -20.66
CA GLU A 59 10.78 -11.43 -21.67
C GLU A 59 9.35 -11.44 -21.09
N LEU A 60 9.02 -12.48 -20.32
CA LEU A 60 7.76 -12.57 -19.59
C LEU A 60 7.61 -11.42 -18.57
N ILE A 61 8.66 -11.11 -17.81
CA ILE A 61 8.68 -10.01 -16.83
C ILE A 61 8.45 -8.67 -17.53
N ASP A 62 9.15 -8.39 -18.63
CA ASP A 62 8.99 -7.15 -19.40
C ASP A 62 7.59 -7.03 -20.02
N LYS A 63 7.05 -8.13 -20.58
CA LYS A 63 5.67 -8.20 -21.07
C LYS A 63 4.65 -7.92 -19.97
N LEU A 64 4.85 -8.48 -18.77
CA LEU A 64 3.98 -8.25 -17.62
C LEU A 64 4.03 -6.77 -17.19
N PHE A 65 5.22 -6.17 -17.11
CA PHE A 65 5.37 -4.76 -16.77
C PHE A 65 4.66 -3.85 -17.78
N LYS A 66 4.86 -4.09 -19.09
CA LYS A 66 4.20 -3.32 -20.16
C LYS A 66 2.68 -3.48 -20.12
N ALA A 67 2.18 -4.68 -19.87
CA ALA A 67 0.75 -4.93 -19.72
C ALA A 67 0.16 -4.20 -18.51
N GLY A 68 0.82 -4.24 -17.35
CA GLY A 68 0.36 -3.52 -16.16
C GLY A 68 0.35 -2.00 -16.33
N LEU A 69 1.39 -1.45 -16.97
CA LEU A 69 1.43 -0.02 -17.31
C LEU A 69 0.30 0.36 -18.27
N GLU A 70 0.09 -0.43 -19.33
CA GLU A 70 -0.99 -0.18 -20.30
C GLU A 70 -2.35 -0.31 -19.64
N MET A 71 -2.53 -1.25 -18.70
CA MET A 71 -3.76 -1.41 -17.94
C MET A 71 -4.09 -0.15 -17.12
N LEU A 72 -3.13 0.40 -16.39
CA LEU A 72 -3.34 1.64 -15.64
C LEU A 72 -3.70 2.83 -16.55
N VAL A 73 -3.06 2.94 -17.71
CA VAL A 73 -3.35 4.02 -18.68
C VAL A 73 -4.73 3.82 -19.34
N GLU A 74 -5.06 2.59 -19.77
CA GLU A 74 -6.30 2.26 -20.47
C GLU A 74 -7.52 2.29 -19.53
N CYS A 75 -7.41 1.77 -18.31
CA CYS A 75 -8.49 1.80 -17.32
C CYS A 75 -8.52 3.15 -16.60
N GLY A 76 -7.43 3.55 -15.94
CA GLY A 76 -7.41 4.63 -14.95
C GLY A 76 -7.72 4.11 -13.55
N ILE A 77 -8.23 4.99 -12.67
CA ILE A 77 -8.66 4.64 -11.31
C ILE A 77 -10.08 5.14 -11.09
N TYR A 78 -10.97 4.29 -10.58
CA TYR A 78 -12.34 4.66 -10.27
C TYR A 78 -12.43 5.34 -8.90
N CYS A 79 -13.07 6.51 -8.84
CA CYS A 79 -13.41 7.22 -7.62
C CYS A 79 -14.86 6.92 -7.25
N MET A 80 -15.06 6.12 -6.21
CA MET A 80 -16.37 5.67 -5.75
C MET A 80 -17.28 6.84 -5.35
N ASP A 81 -16.73 7.85 -4.68
CA ASP A 81 -17.50 9.02 -4.19
C ASP A 81 -18.13 9.84 -5.32
N THR A 82 -17.47 9.88 -6.49
CA THR A 82 -17.90 10.71 -7.63
C THR A 82 -18.50 9.89 -8.77
N GLY A 83 -18.35 8.55 -8.74
CA GLY A 83 -18.73 7.65 -9.82
C GLY A 83 -17.99 7.95 -11.12
N ARG A 84 -16.71 8.35 -11.04
CA ARG A 84 -15.90 8.81 -12.19
C ARG A 84 -14.53 8.18 -12.23
N VAL A 85 -13.94 8.16 -13.42
CA VAL A 85 -12.61 7.59 -13.65
C VAL A 85 -11.55 8.68 -13.76
N ILE A 86 -10.51 8.57 -12.95
CA ILE A 86 -9.28 9.36 -13.01
C ILE A 86 -8.36 8.74 -14.06
N LYS A 87 -8.07 9.49 -15.13
CA LYS A 87 -7.18 9.04 -16.21
C LYS A 87 -5.77 9.57 -16.02
N TYR A 88 -4.80 8.75 -16.41
CA TYR A 88 -3.38 9.10 -16.46
C TYR A 88 -2.84 8.89 -17.86
N THR A 89 -1.85 9.69 -18.23
CA THR A 89 -1.07 9.47 -19.44
C THR A 89 0.08 8.50 -19.15
N LYS A 90 0.58 7.84 -20.19
CA LYS A 90 1.78 6.99 -20.08
C LYS A 90 3.00 7.76 -19.54
N ASP A 91 3.17 9.01 -19.96
CA ASP A 91 4.30 9.84 -19.54
C ASP A 91 4.21 10.22 -18.07
N GLU A 92 3.02 10.49 -17.54
CA GLU A 92 2.80 10.72 -16.10
C GLU A 92 3.17 9.47 -15.27
N VAL A 93 2.73 8.29 -15.69
CA VAL A 93 3.03 7.02 -15.00
C VAL A 93 4.53 6.74 -15.01
N LEU A 94 5.19 6.87 -16.18
CA LEU A 94 6.63 6.64 -16.30
C LEU A 94 7.45 7.68 -15.53
N HIS A 95 6.99 8.93 -15.50
CA HIS A 95 7.62 9.98 -14.69
C HIS A 95 7.56 9.64 -13.20
N ALA A 96 6.39 9.21 -12.72
CA ALA A 96 6.21 8.79 -11.32
C ALA A 96 7.11 7.58 -10.96
N ILE A 97 7.19 6.57 -11.83
CA ILE A 97 8.10 5.42 -11.61
C ILE A 97 9.56 5.87 -11.53
N LYS A 98 9.98 6.79 -12.41
CA LYS A 98 11.36 7.32 -12.41
C LYS A 98 11.66 8.17 -11.16
N ALA A 99 10.66 8.87 -10.63
CA ALA A 99 10.79 9.73 -9.46
C ALA A 99 10.63 8.99 -8.13
N ALA A 100 10.27 7.70 -8.15
CA ALA A 100 10.05 6.93 -6.94
C ALA A 100 11.33 6.87 -6.05
N PRO A 101 11.21 7.05 -4.73
CA PRO A 101 12.35 6.96 -3.83
C PRO A 101 12.94 5.54 -3.86
N ASN A 102 14.27 5.45 -3.87
CA ASN A 102 14.99 4.17 -3.87
C ASN A 102 15.57 3.80 -2.50
N HIS A 103 15.26 4.57 -1.46
CA HIS A 103 15.52 4.23 -0.06
C HIS A 103 14.79 5.21 0.87
N PHE A 104 14.62 4.83 2.14
CA PHE A 104 14.22 5.73 3.21
C PHE A 104 14.63 5.16 4.56
N THR A 105 14.78 6.03 5.57
CA THR A 105 14.97 5.61 6.97
C THR A 105 13.61 5.49 7.65
N TYR A 106 13.38 4.38 8.36
CA TYR A 106 12.17 4.15 9.13
C TYR A 106 12.52 3.83 10.58
N GLY A 107 11.82 4.47 11.52
CA GLY A 107 12.24 4.50 12.93
C GLY A 107 13.31 5.54 13.21
N GLU A 108 13.82 5.54 14.42
CA GLU A 108 14.70 6.55 14.99
C GLU A 108 15.80 5.94 15.87
N GLY A 109 16.92 6.66 16.00
CA GLY A 109 18.01 6.28 16.90
C GLY A 109 18.55 4.88 16.62
N ARG A 110 18.73 4.09 17.69
CA ARG A 110 19.32 2.74 17.62
C ARG A 110 18.49 1.74 16.82
N GLU A 111 17.18 1.94 16.75
CA GLU A 111 16.23 1.01 16.11
C GLU A 111 15.87 1.45 14.68
N ALA A 112 16.41 2.57 14.20
CA ALA A 112 16.18 3.01 12.83
C ALA A 112 16.75 2.01 11.82
N ILE A 113 15.96 1.71 10.79
CA ILE A 113 16.37 0.86 9.66
C ILE A 113 16.40 1.66 8.37
N ASN A 114 17.31 1.29 7.47
CA ASN A 114 17.31 1.82 6.10
C ASN A 114 16.64 0.81 5.16
N VAL A 115 15.45 1.17 4.69
CA VAL A 115 14.69 0.36 3.74
C VAL A 115 15.23 0.63 2.35
N VAL A 116 15.65 -0.44 1.66
CA VAL A 116 16.27 -0.39 0.33
C VAL A 116 15.69 -1.46 -0.59
N PRO A 117 15.67 -1.24 -1.91
CA PRO A 117 15.27 -2.23 -2.90
C PRO A 117 16.03 -3.55 -2.75
N ARG A 118 15.33 -4.65 -2.99
CA ARG A 118 15.90 -6.01 -3.06
C ARG A 118 15.63 -6.58 -4.44
N SER A 119 16.67 -7.14 -5.06
CA SER A 119 16.50 -7.98 -6.25
C SER A 119 15.87 -9.32 -5.88
N TYR A 120 15.29 -10.02 -6.85
CA TYR A 120 14.64 -11.32 -6.64
C TYR A 120 15.61 -12.41 -6.14
N ASP A 121 16.89 -12.27 -6.46
CA ASP A 121 18.00 -13.15 -6.07
C ASP A 121 18.81 -12.62 -4.87
N SER A 122 18.33 -11.56 -4.22
CA SER A 122 19.02 -10.95 -3.08
C SER A 122 19.12 -11.88 -1.89
N SER A 123 20.34 -12.16 -1.44
CA SER A 123 20.61 -12.89 -0.19
C SER A 123 20.32 -12.09 1.09
N LYS A 124 20.18 -10.76 0.99
CA LYS A 124 19.78 -9.90 2.13
C LYS A 124 18.35 -10.25 2.57
N ALA A 125 18.14 -10.43 3.86
CA ALA A 125 16.80 -10.59 4.43
C ALA A 125 15.91 -9.36 4.14
N PRO A 126 14.58 -9.55 3.96
CA PRO A 126 13.65 -8.43 3.90
C PRO A 126 13.54 -7.74 5.26
N VAL A 127 12.98 -6.53 5.26
CA VAL A 127 12.50 -5.90 6.49
C VAL A 127 11.29 -6.68 6.99
N ILE A 128 11.28 -7.01 8.28
CA ILE A 128 10.20 -7.75 8.93
C ILE A 128 9.36 -6.76 9.74
N GLN A 129 8.26 -6.32 9.14
CA GLN A 129 7.23 -5.55 9.83
C GLN A 129 6.23 -6.52 10.48
N GLY A 130 6.23 -6.57 11.81
CA GLY A 130 5.43 -7.52 12.58
C GLY A 130 4.38 -6.84 13.45
N GLY A 131 3.20 -7.45 13.55
CA GLY A 131 2.12 -6.96 14.40
C GLY A 131 0.78 -7.56 13.99
N PRO A 132 -0.32 -7.11 14.60
CA PRO A 132 -1.65 -7.65 14.29
C PRO A 132 -2.12 -7.39 12.86
N THR A 133 -1.44 -6.51 12.12
CA THR A 133 -1.67 -6.28 10.67
C THR A 133 -3.11 -5.90 10.37
N GLY A 134 -3.59 -4.84 11.03
CA GLY A 134 -4.97 -4.35 10.88
C GLY A 134 -6.05 -5.25 11.48
N SER A 135 -5.68 -6.34 12.16
CA SER A 135 -6.65 -7.22 12.82
C SER A 135 -7.29 -6.51 14.02
N PRO A 136 -8.59 -6.75 14.28
CA PRO A 136 -9.26 -6.21 15.45
C PRO A 136 -8.64 -6.77 16.73
N CYS A 137 -8.29 -5.88 17.64
CA CYS A 137 -7.67 -6.19 18.93
C CYS A 137 -8.55 -5.67 20.06
N SER A 138 -8.74 -6.48 21.11
CA SER A 138 -9.46 -6.03 22.30
C SER A 138 -8.69 -4.90 22.98
N GLU A 139 -9.43 -3.92 23.49
CA GLU A 139 -8.86 -2.73 24.14
C GLU A 139 -7.90 -3.09 25.29
N GLU A 140 -8.29 -4.06 26.12
CA GLU A 140 -7.51 -4.50 27.29
C GLU A 140 -6.17 -5.14 26.93
N LEU A 141 -6.09 -5.81 25.77
CA LEU A 141 -4.89 -6.54 25.35
C LEU A 141 -4.06 -5.75 24.33
N PHE A 142 -4.55 -4.61 23.84
CA PHE A 142 -3.94 -3.90 22.72
C PHE A 142 -2.44 -3.66 22.92
N LEU A 143 -2.06 -3.09 24.06
CA LEU A 143 -0.65 -2.87 24.42
C LEU A 143 0.15 -4.18 24.50
N ALA A 144 -0.37 -5.19 25.21
CA ALA A 144 0.33 -6.45 25.43
C ALA A 144 0.56 -7.21 24.10
N ILE A 145 -0.42 -7.18 23.21
CA ILE A 145 -0.34 -7.74 21.86
C ILE A 145 0.82 -7.08 21.11
N HIS A 146 0.88 -5.76 21.02
CA HIS A 146 1.95 -5.08 20.28
C HIS A 146 3.33 -5.28 20.93
N GLN A 147 3.39 -5.33 22.27
CA GLN A 147 4.64 -5.60 22.99
C GLN A 147 5.19 -6.99 22.65
N SER A 148 4.31 -7.98 22.45
CA SER A 148 4.72 -9.34 22.07
C SER A 148 5.49 -9.39 20.74
N TYR A 149 5.20 -8.49 19.81
CA TYR A 149 5.97 -8.35 18.57
C TYR A 149 7.23 -7.51 18.76
N ALA A 150 7.13 -6.39 19.49
CA ALA A 150 8.26 -5.47 19.69
C ALA A 150 9.45 -6.14 20.39
N GLN A 151 9.19 -7.04 21.35
CA GLN A 151 10.24 -7.75 22.08
C GLN A 151 10.99 -8.81 21.25
N GLU A 152 10.43 -9.24 20.12
CA GLU A 152 11.06 -10.24 19.25
C GLU A 152 12.14 -9.58 18.39
N ARG A 153 13.39 -10.03 18.55
CA ARG A 153 14.55 -9.45 17.85
C ARG A 153 14.51 -9.59 16.33
N ILE A 154 13.72 -10.53 15.82
CA ILE A 154 13.52 -10.72 14.38
C ILE A 154 12.60 -9.64 13.77
N ILE A 155 11.85 -8.92 14.59
CA ILE A 155 10.94 -7.87 14.14
C ILE A 155 11.70 -6.54 14.05
N ASP A 156 11.71 -5.94 12.87
CA ASP A 156 12.37 -4.66 12.61
C ASP A 156 11.45 -3.48 12.93
N THR A 157 10.18 -3.58 12.55
CA THR A 157 9.17 -2.51 12.69
C THR A 157 7.81 -3.09 13.08
N ILE A 158 6.90 -2.24 13.55
CA ILE A 158 5.56 -2.64 13.94
C ILE A 158 4.55 -2.30 12.84
N VAL A 159 3.54 -3.15 12.67
CA VAL A 159 2.29 -2.82 11.97
C VAL A 159 1.13 -2.98 12.94
N ASP A 160 0.37 -1.91 13.09
CA ASP A 160 -0.63 -1.79 14.13
C ASP A 160 -1.84 -2.71 13.88
N GLY A 161 -2.48 -3.14 14.97
CA GLY A 161 -3.84 -3.67 14.95
C GLY A 161 -4.87 -2.55 15.04
N VAL A 162 -6.15 -2.90 15.00
CA VAL A 162 -7.25 -1.92 15.13
C VAL A 162 -7.90 -2.08 16.50
N LEU A 163 -8.02 -1.01 17.26
CA LEU A 163 -8.77 -1.00 18.52
C LEU A 163 -10.26 -1.30 18.28
N GLN A 164 -10.78 -2.39 18.84
CA GLN A 164 -12.22 -2.70 18.78
C GLN A 164 -13.07 -1.70 19.58
N THR A 165 -12.54 -1.23 20.71
CA THR A 165 -13.14 -0.19 21.53
C THR A 165 -12.06 0.76 22.04
N VAL A 166 -12.47 1.97 22.39
CA VAL A 166 -11.66 2.93 23.14
C VAL A 166 -12.50 3.52 24.27
N MET A 167 -12.02 3.39 25.51
CA MET A 167 -12.78 3.67 26.73
C MET A 167 -14.14 2.94 26.76
N GLY A 168 -14.18 1.71 26.25
CA GLY A 168 -15.41 0.90 26.15
C GLY A 168 -16.42 1.42 25.13
N LYS A 169 -16.01 2.29 24.19
CA LYS A 169 -16.86 2.84 23.12
C LYS A 169 -16.38 2.40 21.74
N ASP A 170 -17.33 2.20 20.83
CA ASP A 170 -17.07 1.90 19.43
C ASP A 170 -16.45 3.13 18.73
N PRO A 171 -15.29 3.00 18.07
CA PRO A 171 -14.65 4.09 17.33
C PRO A 171 -15.29 4.31 15.95
N SER A 172 -16.60 4.56 15.93
CA SER A 172 -17.34 4.71 14.67
C SER A 172 -16.79 5.88 13.84
N PRO A 173 -16.62 5.72 12.51
CA PRO A 173 -16.11 6.79 11.64
C PRO A 173 -16.92 8.09 11.71
N GLY A 174 -16.23 9.23 11.73
CA GLY A 174 -16.83 10.56 11.85
C GLY A 174 -17.25 10.96 13.28
N SER A 175 -17.04 10.08 14.26
CA SER A 175 -17.31 10.38 15.67
C SER A 175 -16.05 10.87 16.40
N PRO A 176 -16.17 11.55 17.56
CA PRO A 176 -15.02 11.86 18.40
C PRO A 176 -14.27 10.60 18.90
N TRP A 177 -14.93 9.42 18.89
CA TRP A 177 -14.30 8.16 19.30
C TRP A 177 -13.29 7.65 18.28
N GLU A 178 -13.48 7.92 16.99
CA GLU A 178 -12.48 7.62 15.95
C GLU A 178 -11.16 8.36 16.23
N ILE A 179 -11.23 9.66 16.50
CA ILE A 179 -10.05 10.49 16.83
C ILE A 179 -9.37 9.98 18.11
N MET A 180 -10.17 9.61 19.12
CA MET A 180 -9.64 9.05 20.36
C MET A 180 -8.94 7.72 20.13
N ALA A 181 -9.50 6.84 19.29
CA ALA A 181 -8.89 5.56 18.95
C ALA A 181 -7.57 5.73 18.20
N VAL A 182 -7.52 6.58 17.16
CA VAL A 182 -6.28 6.85 16.40
C VAL A 182 -5.15 7.33 17.32
N ARG A 183 -5.45 8.27 18.22
CA ARG A 183 -4.46 8.75 19.19
C ARG A 183 -4.06 7.66 20.18
N SER A 184 -5.02 6.87 20.67
CA SER A 184 -4.77 5.82 21.67
C SER A 184 -3.96 4.66 21.10
N GLU A 185 -4.23 4.27 19.86
CA GLU A 185 -3.46 3.30 19.08
C GLU A 185 -1.99 3.71 19.03
N ALA A 186 -1.70 4.90 18.48
CA ALA A 186 -0.34 5.40 18.36
C ALA A 186 0.40 5.46 19.72
N LEU A 187 -0.27 5.93 20.79
CA LEU A 187 0.33 5.99 22.11
C LEU A 187 0.63 4.61 22.70
N GLN A 188 -0.30 3.67 22.58
CA GLN A 188 -0.12 2.32 23.13
C GLN A 188 0.94 1.51 22.38
N VAL A 189 1.04 1.66 21.05
CA VAL A 189 2.11 1.00 20.29
C VAL A 189 3.48 1.57 20.64
N ARG A 190 3.59 2.90 20.79
CA ARG A 190 4.85 3.53 21.27
C ARG A 190 5.21 3.10 22.70
N GLU A 191 4.22 2.97 23.58
CA GLU A 191 4.43 2.45 24.93
C GLU A 191 4.87 0.97 24.91
N ALA A 192 4.29 0.14 24.05
CA ALA A 192 4.69 -1.25 23.87
C ALA A 192 6.16 -1.37 23.41
N GLN A 193 6.57 -0.55 22.44
CA GLN A 193 7.96 -0.44 21.98
C GLN A 193 8.91 0.02 23.10
N LEU A 194 8.47 1.00 23.90
CA LEU A 194 9.23 1.48 25.05
C LEU A 194 9.45 0.38 26.09
N ARG A 195 8.40 -0.38 26.44
CA ARG A 195 8.48 -1.51 27.38
C ARG A 195 9.36 -2.65 26.89
N ALA A 196 9.41 -2.85 25.57
CA ALA A 196 10.34 -3.79 24.94
C ALA A 196 11.79 -3.26 24.88
N GLY A 197 12.06 -2.03 25.34
CA GLY A 197 13.39 -1.41 25.29
C GLY A 197 13.80 -0.91 23.90
N ARG A 198 12.83 -0.77 22.97
CA ARG A 198 13.06 -0.48 21.54
C ARG A 198 12.22 0.72 21.07
N LYS A 199 12.26 1.81 21.85
CA LYS A 199 11.48 3.05 21.63
C LYS A 199 11.58 3.62 20.20
N GLY A 200 12.69 3.41 19.51
CA GLY A 200 12.94 3.96 18.18
C GLY A 200 12.38 3.15 17.01
N MET A 201 11.66 2.05 17.25
CA MET A 201 11.14 1.23 16.14
C MET A 201 10.20 2.03 15.22
N GLY A 202 10.23 1.72 13.93
CA GLY A 202 9.22 2.22 12.98
C GLY A 202 7.83 1.69 13.34
N THR A 203 6.82 2.56 13.28
CA THR A 203 5.39 2.27 13.41
C THR A 203 4.67 3.29 12.55
#